data_AF-A0A382RIC9-F1
#
_entry.id   AF-A0A382RIC9-F1
#
_cell.length_a   1.000
_cell.length_b   1.000
_cell.length_c   1.000
_cell.angle_alpha   90.00
_cell.angle_beta   90.00
_cell.angle_gamma   90.00
#
_symmetry.space_group_name_H-M   'P 1'
#
loop_
_entity.id
_entity.type
_entity.pdbx_description
1 polymer ?
#
loop_
_entity_poly.entity_id
_entity_poly.type
_entity_poly.pdbx_seq_one_letter_code
_entity_poly.pdbx_strand_id
1 'polypeptide(L)'
;MNMAPQKLEKSASQFATDAIKYDSQGARGMAITHYQKASESLLKLMRLYPDSKLNKIYAVRMKSYQDRIKALQTTRFTDVEPVVGSTASPEVQKATLANDKKNNFEDMVMKEKPDVRWADVIGVDDAKNALRESIVYPNKRPDLFPLGWPRGILLYGPPGCGKTVLAAATAHELDGYFINVDGSSMMSKWLGEAEKNVSRLFKMAHS
;
A
#
# COMPACT_ATOMS: atom_id res chain seq x y z
N MET A 1 40.33 -7.93 -20.53
CA MET A 1 39.05 -8.69 -20.63
C MET A 1 37.94 -7.79 -20.11
N ASN A 2 36.92 -7.51 -20.93
CA ASN A 2 35.90 -6.51 -20.65
C ASN A 2 34.96 -7.02 -19.53
N MET A 3 35.20 -6.60 -18.28
CA MET A 3 34.48 -7.09 -17.09
C MET A 3 33.07 -6.48 -16.91
N ALA A 4 32.69 -5.50 -17.73
CA ALA A 4 31.42 -4.79 -17.61
C ALA A 4 30.16 -5.65 -17.85
N PRO A 5 30.06 -6.46 -18.93
CA PRO A 5 28.88 -7.30 -19.17
C PRO A 5 28.74 -8.41 -18.13
N GLN A 6 29.84 -9.07 -17.75
CA GLN A 6 29.83 -10.14 -16.75
C GLN A 6 29.38 -9.67 -15.37
N LYS A 7 29.76 -8.45 -14.97
CA LYS A 7 29.29 -7.85 -13.70
C LYS A 7 27.79 -7.58 -13.72
N LEU A 8 27.27 -7.06 -14.84
CA LEU A 8 25.84 -6.82 -15.00
C LEU A 8 25.04 -8.12 -15.03
N GLU A 9 25.55 -9.15 -15.70
CA GLU A 9 24.94 -10.49 -15.70
C GLU A 9 24.91 -11.11 -14.31
N LYS A 10 26.02 -11.01 -13.57
CA LYS A 10 26.10 -11.49 -12.18
C LYS A 10 25.10 -10.76 -11.28
N SER A 11 24.98 -9.44 -11.42
CA SER A 11 24.01 -8.64 -10.66
C SER A 11 22.57 -9.00 -11.02
N ALA A 12 22.24 -9.16 -12.31
CA ALA A 12 20.93 -9.62 -12.75
C ALA A 12 20.59 -11.01 -12.19
N SER A 13 21.57 -11.91 -12.17
CA SER A 13 21.42 -13.25 -11.60
C SER A 13 21.20 -13.21 -10.10
N GLN A 14 21.91 -12.35 -9.36
CA GLN A 14 21.73 -12.20 -7.92
C GLN A 14 20.31 -11.70 -7.58
N PHE A 15 19.86 -10.64 -8.27
CA PHE A 15 18.49 -10.14 -8.08
C PHE A 15 17.43 -11.20 -8.40
N ALA A 16 17.63 -12.00 -9.45
CA ALA A 16 16.72 -13.10 -9.77
C ALA A 16 16.69 -14.18 -8.68
N THR A 17 17.84 -14.57 -8.14
CA THR A 17 17.93 -15.55 -7.04
C THR A 17 17.23 -15.04 -5.79
N ASP A 18 17.48 -13.78 -5.41
CA ASP A 18 16.83 -13.15 -4.26
C ASP A 18 15.32 -13.02 -4.47
N ALA A 19 14.88 -12.68 -5.69
CA ALA A 19 13.46 -12.62 -6.03
C ALA A 19 12.77 -13.97 -5.81
N ILE A 20 13.36 -15.06 -6.33
CA ILE A 20 12.82 -16.41 -6.16
C ILE A 20 12.78 -16.82 -4.69
N LYS A 21 13.82 -16.47 -3.92
CA LYS A 21 13.86 -16.72 -2.49
C LYS A 21 12.71 -16.01 -1.77
N TYR A 22 12.53 -14.71 -1.99
CA TYR A 22 11.42 -13.97 -1.37
C TYR A 22 10.05 -14.45 -1.83
N ASP A 23 9.92 -14.82 -3.10
CA ASP A 23 8.70 -15.39 -3.69
C ASP A 23 8.33 -16.70 -2.98
N SER A 24 9.30 -17.60 -2.79
CA SER A 24 9.11 -18.86 -2.05
C SER A 24 8.78 -18.67 -0.57
N GLN A 25 9.21 -17.55 0.02
CA GLN A 25 8.95 -17.20 1.42
C GLN A 25 7.62 -16.45 1.60
N GLY A 26 6.88 -16.18 0.51
CA GLY A 26 5.65 -15.41 0.55
C GLY A 26 5.86 -13.90 0.74
N ALA A 27 7.11 -13.41 0.75
CA ALA A 27 7.45 -12.00 0.88
C ALA A 27 7.24 -11.26 -0.46
N ARG A 28 5.97 -11.16 -0.90
CA ARG A 28 5.57 -10.74 -2.25
C ARG A 28 6.12 -9.37 -2.67
N GLY A 29 6.09 -8.38 -1.77
CA GLY A 29 6.60 -7.03 -2.06
C GLY A 29 8.09 -7.03 -2.39
N MET A 30 8.88 -7.77 -1.60
CA MET A 30 10.32 -7.93 -1.83
C MET A 30 10.59 -8.74 -3.10
N ALA A 31 9.80 -9.79 -3.36
CA ALA A 31 9.89 -10.57 -4.59
C ALA A 31 9.64 -9.72 -5.84
N ILE A 32 8.56 -8.93 -5.87
CA ILE A 32 8.21 -8.03 -6.98
C ILE A 32 9.36 -7.05 -7.24
N THR A 33 9.87 -6.41 -6.18
CA THR A 33 10.96 -5.44 -6.28
C THR A 33 12.23 -6.06 -6.89
N HIS A 34 12.58 -7.28 -6.48
CA HIS A 34 13.78 -7.94 -6.99
C HIS A 34 13.60 -8.47 -8.42
N TYR A 35 12.41 -8.96 -8.80
CA TYR A 35 12.10 -9.31 -10.19
C TYR A 35 12.16 -8.09 -11.12
N GLN A 36 11.73 -6.91 -10.66
CA GLN A 36 11.84 -5.66 -11.42
C GLN A 36 13.31 -5.27 -11.63
N LYS A 37 14.14 -5.29 -10.59
CA LYS A 37 15.59 -5.00 -10.68
C LYS A 37 16.34 -5.98 -11.60
N ALA A 38 15.98 -7.27 -11.55
CA ALA A 38 16.53 -8.28 -12.46
C ALA A 38 16.14 -7.98 -13.92
N SER A 39 14.88 -7.62 -14.17
CA SER A 39 14.37 -7.27 -15.51
C SER A 39 15.05 -6.02 -16.06
N GLU A 40 15.22 -4.98 -15.24
CA GLU A 40 15.91 -3.74 -15.63
C GLU A 40 17.38 -4.00 -15.98
N SER A 41 18.06 -4.86 -15.20
CA SER A 41 19.44 -5.25 -15.46
C SER A 41 19.59 -6.00 -16.78
N LEU A 42 18.65 -6.91 -17.09
CA LEU A 42 18.61 -7.62 -18.38
C LEU A 42 18.30 -6.68 -19.55
N LEU A 43 17.36 -5.75 -19.38
CA LEU A 43 17.05 -4.74 -20.38
C LEU A 43 18.28 -3.87 -20.68
N LYS A 44 19.03 -3.49 -19.64
CA LYS A 44 20.27 -2.73 -19.78
C LYS A 44 21.34 -3.52 -20.53
N LEU A 45 21.49 -4.82 -20.26
CA LEU A 45 22.39 -5.70 -21.01
C LEU A 45 22.01 -5.75 -22.50
N MET A 46 20.73 -5.92 -22.82
CA MET A 46 20.26 -5.96 -24.20
C MET A 46 20.48 -4.64 -24.95
N ARG A 47 20.32 -3.49 -24.27
CA ARG A 47 20.54 -2.16 -24.85
C ARG A 47 22.02 -1.84 -25.07
N LEU A 48 22.88 -2.21 -24.11
CA LEU A 48 24.32 -1.92 -24.19
C LEU A 48 25.05 -2.87 -25.14
N TYR A 49 24.53 -4.08 -25.34
CA TYR A 49 25.15 -5.12 -26.16
C TYR A 49 24.12 -5.73 -27.13
N PRO A 50 23.62 -4.97 -28.12
CA PRO A 50 22.52 -5.39 -29.00
C PRO A 50 22.84 -6.64 -29.84
N ASP A 51 24.09 -6.84 -30.23
CA ASP A 51 24.54 -7.97 -31.06
C ASP A 51 24.83 -9.25 -30.26
N SER A 52 24.59 -9.24 -28.94
CA SER A 52 24.84 -10.41 -28.10
C SER A 52 23.86 -11.55 -28.41
N LYS A 53 24.41 -12.75 -28.67
CA LYS A 53 23.62 -13.98 -28.87
C LYS A 53 22.74 -14.31 -27.65
N LEU A 54 23.12 -13.82 -26.46
CA LEU A 54 22.39 -14.05 -25.21
C LEU A 54 21.12 -13.20 -25.07
N ASN A 55 20.94 -12.17 -25.91
CA ASN A 55 19.76 -11.29 -25.84
C ASN A 55 18.44 -12.03 -26.01
N LYS A 56 18.43 -13.11 -26.81
CA LYS A 56 17.26 -13.99 -26.95
C LYS A 56 16.88 -14.64 -25.61
N ILE A 57 17.88 -15.08 -24.85
CA ILE A 57 17.69 -15.71 -23.52
C ILE A 57 17.25 -14.64 -22.51
N TYR A 58 17.84 -13.46 -22.55
CA TYR A 58 17.46 -12.34 -21.68
C TYR A 58 16.02 -11.90 -21.88
N ALA A 59 15.56 -11.82 -23.13
CA ALA A 59 14.18 -11.52 -23.45
C ALA A 59 13.20 -12.56 -22.86
N VAL A 60 13.53 -13.86 -22.99
CA VAL A 60 12.70 -14.94 -22.41
C VAL A 60 12.66 -14.85 -20.89
N ARG A 61 13.80 -14.67 -20.23
CA ARG A 61 13.86 -14.51 -18.75
C ARG A 61 13.10 -13.29 -18.26
N MET A 62 13.28 -12.15 -18.94
CA MET A 62 12.58 -10.91 -18.63
C MET A 62 11.06 -11.08 -18.73
N LYS A 63 10.58 -11.79 -19.77
CA LYS A 63 9.17 -12.14 -19.91
C LYS A 63 8.67 -12.99 -18.75
N SER A 64 9.42 -14.04 -18.36
CA SER A 64 9.07 -14.88 -17.21
C SER A 64 8.98 -14.09 -15.89
N TYR A 65 9.89 -13.12 -15.67
CA TYR A 65 9.82 -12.25 -14.48
C TYR A 65 8.60 -11.33 -14.51
N GLN A 66 8.28 -10.75 -15.66
CA GLN A 66 7.09 -9.91 -15.82
C GLN A 66 5.79 -10.69 -15.59
N ASP A 67 5.70 -11.91 -16.12
CA ASP A 67 4.54 -12.78 -15.91
C ASP A 67 4.39 -13.15 -14.42
N ARG A 68 5.51 -13.41 -13.72
CA ARG A 68 5.48 -13.68 -12.27
C ARG A 68 5.09 -12.45 -11.45
N ILE A 69 5.59 -11.26 -11.80
CA ILE A 69 5.18 -9.99 -11.16
C ILE A 69 3.66 -9.81 -11.29
N LYS A 70 3.10 -10.00 -12.48
CA LYS A 70 1.65 -9.91 -12.70
C LYS A 70 0.89 -10.91 -11.84
N ALA A 71 1.35 -12.16 -11.75
CA ALA A 71 0.73 -13.17 -10.88
C ALA A 71 0.76 -12.74 -9.40
N LEU A 72 1.90 -12.25 -8.92
CA LEU A 72 2.06 -11.76 -7.54
C LEU A 72 1.20 -10.52 -7.24
N GLN A 73 0.98 -9.64 -8.22
CA GLN A 73 0.11 -8.47 -8.10
C GLN A 73 -1.39 -8.80 -8.18
N THR A 74 -1.75 -9.81 -8.98
CA THR A 74 -3.16 -10.22 -9.16
C THR A 74 -3.70 -10.98 -7.95
N THR A 75 -2.81 -11.58 -7.14
CA THR A 75 -3.19 -12.28 -5.91
C THR A 75 -3.41 -11.26 -4.78
N ARG A 76 -4.52 -10.50 -4.84
CA ARG A 76 -4.99 -9.62 -3.77
C ARG A 76 -5.72 -10.44 -2.69
N PHE A 77 -5.50 -10.05 -1.43
CA PHE A 77 -6.10 -10.57 -0.19
C PHE A 77 -5.70 -12.01 0.20
N THR A 78 -4.59 -12.14 0.93
CA THR A 78 -4.50 -12.64 2.31
C THR A 78 -3.03 -12.88 2.66
N ASP A 79 -2.67 -12.36 3.84
CA ASP A 79 -1.55 -12.76 4.71
C ASP A 79 -0.10 -12.35 4.37
N VAL A 80 0.46 -11.65 5.39
CA VAL A 80 1.83 -11.66 5.95
C VAL A 80 2.77 -10.47 5.67
N GLU A 81 3.11 -9.83 6.80
CA GLU A 81 4.14 -8.83 7.11
C GLU A 81 5.55 -9.13 6.56
N PRO A 82 6.48 -8.15 6.46
CA PRO A 82 7.89 -8.44 6.38
C PRO A 82 8.55 -8.44 7.77
N VAL A 83 8.73 -9.65 8.32
CA VAL A 83 9.85 -9.96 9.22
C VAL A 83 11.14 -9.80 8.41
N VAL A 84 12.13 -9.02 8.89
CA VAL A 84 13.59 -9.32 8.85
C VAL A 84 14.35 -8.18 9.55
N GLY A 85 15.02 -8.56 10.65
CA GLY A 85 16.49 -8.63 10.76
C GLY A 85 17.29 -7.34 10.82
N SER A 86 17.83 -7.09 12.01
CA SER A 86 18.71 -6.02 12.47
C SER A 86 20.17 -6.09 11.97
N THR A 87 20.42 -6.20 10.66
CA THR A 87 21.80 -6.24 10.13
C THR A 87 22.00 -5.50 8.79
N ALA A 88 21.62 -4.22 8.71
CA ALA A 88 21.94 -3.37 7.55
C ALA A 88 22.87 -2.20 7.91
N SER A 89 24.00 -2.14 7.20
CA SER A 89 25.08 -1.14 7.30
C SER A 89 24.58 0.31 7.08
N PRO A 90 25.17 1.32 7.72
CA PRO A 90 24.68 2.71 7.70
C PRO A 90 24.54 3.35 6.31
N GLU A 91 25.30 2.87 5.31
CA GLU A 91 25.22 3.35 3.93
C GLU A 91 23.96 2.88 3.19
N VAL A 92 23.46 1.68 3.52
CA VAL A 92 22.20 1.15 2.97
C VAL A 92 21.01 1.94 3.53
N GLN A 93 21.10 2.39 4.78
CA GLN A 93 20.05 3.21 5.42
C GLN A 93 19.88 4.56 4.68
N LYS A 94 20.98 5.22 4.30
CA LYS A 94 20.95 6.54 3.64
C LYS A 94 20.44 6.53 2.20
N ALA A 95 20.71 5.46 1.45
CA ALA A 95 20.17 5.31 0.10
C ALA A 95 18.68 4.89 0.09
N THR A 96 18.23 4.17 1.13
CA THR A 96 16.81 3.82 1.30
C THR A 96 15.99 5.06 1.68
N LEU A 97 16.52 5.92 2.55
CA LEU A 97 15.94 7.21 2.96
C LEU A 97 15.66 8.19 1.80
N ALA A 98 16.41 8.10 0.69
CA ALA A 98 16.22 8.98 -0.47
C ALA A 98 15.13 8.47 -1.42
N ASN A 99 14.91 7.16 -1.49
CA ASN A 99 13.85 6.56 -2.31
C ASN A 99 12.51 6.41 -1.57
N ASP A 100 12.51 6.31 -0.22
CA ASP A 100 11.28 6.29 0.59
C ASP A 100 10.53 7.62 0.59
N LYS A 101 11.18 8.73 0.22
CA LYS A 101 10.50 10.03 0.01
C LYS A 101 9.42 10.00 -1.06
N LYS A 102 9.32 8.91 -1.84
CA LYS A 102 8.34 8.69 -2.91
C LYS A 102 7.39 7.52 -2.64
N ASN A 103 7.38 6.93 -1.44
CA ASN A 103 6.19 6.23 -0.97
C ASN A 103 5.21 7.31 -0.55
N ASN A 104 4.40 7.74 -1.50
CA ASN A 104 3.47 8.82 -1.31
C ASN A 104 2.52 8.38 -0.19
N PHE A 105 2.45 9.14 0.91
CA PHE A 105 1.46 8.88 1.96
C PHE A 105 0.03 8.76 1.39
N GLU A 106 -0.22 9.45 0.27
CA GLU A 106 -1.43 9.34 -0.55
C GLU A 106 -1.68 7.92 -1.09
N ASP A 107 -0.64 7.14 -1.40
CA ASP A 107 -0.79 5.74 -1.86
C ASP A 107 -1.17 4.79 -0.71
N MET A 108 -0.87 5.19 0.53
CA MET A 108 -1.20 4.42 1.74
C MET A 108 -2.61 4.71 2.26
N VAL A 109 -3.26 5.76 1.73
CA VAL A 109 -4.55 6.25 2.20
C VAL A 109 -5.52 6.27 1.04
N MET A 110 -6.41 5.28 0.97
CA MET A 110 -7.44 5.25 -0.07
C MET A 110 -8.51 6.29 0.22
N LYS A 111 -8.65 7.25 -0.69
CA LYS A 111 -9.69 8.29 -0.68
C LYS A 111 -10.65 8.01 -1.83
N GLU A 112 -11.80 7.43 -1.54
CA GLU A 112 -12.83 7.13 -2.53
C GLU A 112 -14.16 7.76 -2.11
N LYS A 113 -14.99 8.14 -3.09
CA LYS A 113 -16.41 8.39 -2.82
C LYS A 113 -17.09 7.02 -2.78
N PRO A 114 -17.56 6.56 -1.62
CA PRO A 114 -18.21 5.26 -1.53
C PRO A 114 -19.52 5.28 -2.34
N ASP A 115 -19.87 4.15 -2.96
CA ASP A 115 -21.14 3.97 -3.70
C ASP A 115 -22.17 3.17 -2.88
N VAL A 116 -21.89 2.95 -1.60
CA VAL A 116 -22.77 2.19 -0.69
C VAL A 116 -23.79 3.15 -0.07
N ARG A 117 -25.06 2.77 -0.08
CA ARG A 117 -26.15 3.54 0.54
C ARG A 117 -26.60 2.91 1.85
N TRP A 118 -27.30 3.69 2.67
CA TRP A 118 -27.94 3.19 3.91
C TRP A 118 -28.94 2.06 3.67
N ALA A 119 -29.59 2.05 2.50
CA ALA A 119 -30.52 1.01 2.08
C ALA A 119 -29.83 -0.35 1.87
N ASP A 120 -28.54 -0.34 1.53
CA ASP A 120 -27.75 -1.56 1.29
C ASP A 120 -27.28 -2.20 2.61
N VAL A 121 -27.33 -1.44 3.71
CA VAL A 121 -27.03 -1.94 5.05
C VAL A 121 -28.31 -2.50 5.67
N ILE A 122 -28.37 -3.81 5.90
CA ILE A 122 -29.55 -4.47 6.47
C ILE A 122 -29.47 -4.47 8.01
N GLY A 123 -30.56 -4.08 8.68
CA GLY A 123 -30.67 -4.06 10.15
C GLY A 123 -29.85 -2.95 10.82
N VAL A 124 -29.45 -3.20 12.08
CA VAL A 124 -28.63 -2.33 12.95
C VAL A 124 -29.14 -0.89 13.11
N ASP A 125 -30.46 -0.72 13.14
CA ASP A 125 -31.11 0.60 13.11
C ASP A 125 -30.67 1.53 14.25
N ASP A 126 -30.37 0.99 15.42
CA ASP A 126 -29.81 1.77 16.54
C ASP A 126 -28.47 2.40 16.20
N ALA A 127 -27.55 1.63 15.59
CA ALA A 127 -26.25 2.14 15.15
C ALA A 127 -26.42 3.14 14.00
N LYS A 128 -27.40 2.92 13.12
CA LYS A 128 -27.71 3.85 12.05
C LYS A 128 -28.20 5.19 12.57
N ASN A 129 -29.09 5.17 13.55
CA ASN A 129 -29.63 6.38 14.17
C ASN A 129 -28.54 7.12 14.96
N ALA A 130 -27.71 6.41 15.73
CA ALA A 130 -26.59 7.01 16.44
C ALA A 130 -25.62 7.73 15.49
N LEU A 131 -25.31 7.14 14.33
CA LEU A 131 -24.48 7.76 13.30
C LEU A 131 -25.14 9.00 12.67
N ARG A 132 -26.46 8.96 12.43
CA ARG A 132 -27.21 10.12 11.94
C ARG A 132 -27.15 11.29 12.92
N GLU A 133 -27.44 11.01 14.18
CA GLU A 133 -27.45 12.03 15.25
C GLU A 133 -26.07 12.60 15.53
N SER A 134 -25.03 11.77 15.44
CA SER A 134 -23.67 12.16 15.80
C SER A 134 -22.90 12.82 14.66
N ILE A 135 -23.20 12.49 13.40
CA ILE A 135 -22.44 12.97 12.23
C ILE A 135 -23.34 13.70 11.24
N VAL A 136 -24.45 13.08 10.82
CA VAL A 136 -25.25 13.59 9.70
C VAL A 136 -26.00 14.87 10.06
N TYR A 137 -26.71 14.89 11.20
CA TYR A 137 -27.47 16.06 11.62
C TYR A 137 -26.58 17.25 11.95
N PRO A 138 -25.47 17.10 12.69
CA PRO A 138 -24.55 18.22 12.93
C PRO A 138 -23.93 18.77 11.65
N ASN A 139 -23.68 17.93 10.65
CA ASN A 139 -23.17 18.37 9.36
C ASN A 139 -24.22 19.14 8.55
N LYS A 140 -25.46 18.65 8.49
CA LYS A 140 -26.56 19.29 7.73
C LYS A 140 -27.15 20.53 8.42
N ARG A 141 -27.19 20.56 9.75
CA ARG A 141 -27.81 21.60 10.58
C ARG A 141 -26.92 21.96 11.78
N PRO A 142 -25.73 22.56 11.54
CA PRO A 142 -24.81 22.92 12.61
C PRO A 142 -25.40 23.94 13.59
N ASP A 143 -26.40 24.72 13.18
CA ASP A 143 -27.15 25.67 14.01
C ASP A 143 -27.83 25.03 15.22
N LEU A 144 -28.20 23.76 15.12
CA LEU A 144 -28.85 23.01 16.20
C LEU A 144 -27.85 22.43 17.22
N PHE A 145 -26.53 22.54 16.95
CA PHE A 145 -25.47 21.97 17.79
C PHE A 145 -24.46 23.05 18.26
N PRO A 146 -24.92 24.12 18.95
CA PRO A 146 -24.05 25.24 19.34
C PRO A 146 -22.98 24.87 20.37
N LEU A 147 -23.19 23.80 21.14
CA LEU A 147 -22.24 23.28 22.12
C LEU A 147 -21.23 22.29 21.51
N GLY A 148 -21.30 22.08 20.18
CA GLY A 148 -20.51 21.09 19.46
C GLY A 148 -21.22 19.74 19.33
N TRP A 149 -20.57 18.80 18.64
CA TRP A 149 -21.08 17.46 18.37
C TRP A 149 -19.95 16.42 18.50
N PRO A 150 -20.30 15.13 18.65
CA PRO A 150 -19.31 14.05 18.75
C PRO A 150 -18.36 14.03 17.55
N ARG A 151 -17.05 13.94 17.81
CA ARG A 151 -15.99 13.95 16.79
C ARG A 151 -15.44 12.56 16.46
N GLY A 152 -15.88 11.53 17.18
CA GLY A 152 -15.43 10.16 17.00
C GLY A 152 -16.50 9.16 17.42
N ILE A 153 -16.55 8.03 16.72
CA ILE A 153 -17.49 6.93 16.95
C ILE A 153 -16.72 5.62 16.91
N LEU A 154 -17.05 4.73 17.85
CA LEU A 154 -16.49 3.38 17.91
C LEU A 154 -17.55 2.37 17.46
N LEU A 155 -17.31 1.71 16.32
CA LEU A 155 -18.11 0.57 15.89
C LEU A 155 -17.42 -0.72 16.34
N TYR A 156 -18.06 -1.48 17.23
CA TYR A 156 -17.54 -2.75 17.75
C TYR A 156 -18.53 -3.89 17.55
N GLY A 157 -18.04 -5.13 17.58
CA GLY A 157 -18.83 -6.35 17.41
C GLY A 157 -18.10 -7.41 16.58
N PRO A 158 -18.67 -8.61 16.43
CA PRO A 158 -18.07 -9.72 15.68
C PRO A 158 -17.67 -9.35 14.23
N PRO A 159 -16.66 -10.00 13.63
CA PRO A 159 -16.33 -9.79 12.24
C PRO A 159 -17.53 -10.14 11.33
N GLY A 160 -17.70 -9.42 10.22
CA GLY A 160 -18.80 -9.65 9.28
C GLY A 160 -20.11 -8.90 9.56
N CYS A 161 -20.28 -8.21 10.69
CA CYS A 161 -21.51 -7.45 11.01
C CYS A 161 -21.63 -6.09 10.27
N GLY A 162 -20.96 -5.89 9.14
CA GLY A 162 -21.17 -4.69 8.31
C GLY A 162 -20.59 -3.37 8.84
N LYS A 163 -19.73 -3.35 9.86
CA LYS A 163 -19.14 -2.12 10.44
C LYS A 163 -18.51 -1.19 9.39
N THR A 164 -17.67 -1.73 8.52
CA THR A 164 -17.00 -0.95 7.47
C THR A 164 -17.99 -0.45 6.41
N VAL A 165 -18.97 -1.29 6.05
CA VAL A 165 -20.03 -0.95 5.08
C VAL A 165 -20.91 0.18 5.62
N LEU A 166 -21.25 0.14 6.91
CA LEU A 166 -21.99 1.18 7.61
C LEU A 166 -21.24 2.51 7.65
N ALA A 167 -19.93 2.48 7.91
CA ALA A 167 -19.08 3.67 7.86
C ALA A 167 -19.02 4.28 6.45
N ALA A 168 -18.87 3.44 5.41
CA ALA A 168 -18.88 3.86 4.02
C ALA A 168 -20.24 4.47 3.60
N ALA A 169 -21.35 3.85 4.00
CA ALA A 169 -22.70 4.36 3.76
C ALA A 169 -22.94 5.73 4.42
N THR A 170 -22.38 5.94 5.61
CA THR A 170 -22.46 7.23 6.32
C THR A 170 -21.69 8.31 5.55
N ALA A 171 -20.52 7.99 5.01
CA ALA A 171 -19.75 8.93 4.19
C ALA A 171 -20.47 9.27 2.87
N HIS A 172 -21.11 8.29 2.22
CA HIS A 172 -21.92 8.50 1.01
C HIS A 172 -23.07 9.49 1.25
N GLU A 173 -23.79 9.34 2.37
CA GLU A 173 -24.92 10.21 2.74
C GLU A 173 -24.55 11.69 2.93
N LEU A 174 -23.27 11.96 3.19
CA LEU A 174 -22.73 13.30 3.36
C LEU A 174 -22.05 13.84 2.07
N ASP A 175 -22.13 13.10 0.96
CA ASP A 175 -21.30 13.31 -0.24
C ASP A 175 -19.81 13.48 0.09
N GLY A 176 -19.38 12.81 1.16
CA GLY A 176 -18.05 12.91 1.73
C GLY A 176 -17.10 11.88 1.14
N TYR A 177 -15.81 12.12 1.37
CA TYR A 177 -14.78 11.13 1.08
C TYR A 177 -14.69 10.10 2.20
N PHE A 178 -14.58 8.83 1.85
CA PHE A 178 -14.25 7.77 2.78
C PHE A 178 -12.74 7.54 2.76
N ILE A 179 -12.11 7.73 3.91
CA ILE A 179 -10.67 7.54 4.09
C ILE A 179 -10.45 6.26 4.90
N ASN A 180 -9.97 5.21 4.24
CA ASN A 180 -9.62 3.96 4.91
C ASN A 180 -8.13 3.96 5.28
N VAL A 181 -7.84 3.73 6.56
CA VAL A 181 -6.48 3.74 7.09
C VAL A 181 -6.26 2.47 7.90
N ASP A 182 -5.23 1.72 7.54
CA ASP A 182 -4.74 0.62 8.37
C ASP A 182 -3.83 1.18 9.47
N GLY A 183 -4.06 0.78 10.72
CA GLY A 183 -3.17 1.14 11.82
C GLY A 183 -1.73 0.68 11.57
N SER A 184 -1.56 -0.46 10.91
CA SER A 184 -0.24 -1.00 10.57
C SER A 184 0.51 -0.10 9.57
N SER A 185 -0.21 0.51 8.62
CA SER A 185 0.39 1.40 7.61
C SER A 185 0.83 2.73 8.21
N MET A 186 0.26 3.14 9.34
CA MET A 186 0.65 4.38 10.02
C MET A 186 1.95 4.23 10.82
N MET A 187 2.36 2.99 11.12
CA MET A 187 3.54 2.70 11.94
C MET A 187 4.81 2.69 11.10
N SER A 188 5.92 3.14 11.71
CA SER A 188 7.24 3.12 11.11
C SER A 188 8.28 2.67 12.13
N LYS A 189 9.41 2.14 11.62
CA LYS A 189 10.55 1.75 12.48
C LYS A 189 11.34 2.97 12.97
N TRP A 190 11.08 4.15 12.42
CA TRP A 190 11.81 5.38 12.70
C TRP A 190 11.04 6.25 13.69
N LEU A 191 11.71 6.63 14.78
CA LEU A 191 11.10 7.47 15.81
C LEU A 191 10.62 8.80 15.22
N GLY A 192 9.37 9.19 15.50
CA GLY A 192 8.79 10.45 15.06
C GLY A 192 8.10 10.39 13.68
N GLU A 193 8.30 9.33 12.91
CA GLU A 193 7.69 9.22 11.57
C GLU A 193 6.23 8.74 11.63
N ALA A 194 5.89 7.90 12.61
CA ALA A 194 4.49 7.52 12.85
C ALA A 194 3.62 8.73 13.22
N GLU A 195 4.09 9.58 14.14
CA GLU A 195 3.41 10.82 14.52
C GLU A 195 3.28 11.79 13.34
N LYS A 196 4.31 11.85 12.49
CA LYS A 196 4.29 12.68 11.27
C LYS A 196 3.25 12.17 10.27
N ASN A 197 3.10 10.85 10.11
CA ASN A 197 2.08 10.25 9.26
C ASN A 197 0.67 10.54 9.78
N VAL A 198 0.44 10.40 11.09
CA VAL A 198 -0.84 10.77 11.73
C VAL A 198 -1.13 12.25 11.52
N SER A 199 -0.15 13.13 11.76
CA SER A 199 -0.31 14.57 11.53
C SER A 199 -0.65 14.89 10.07
N ARG A 200 0.00 14.22 9.11
CA ARG A 200 -0.26 14.38 7.68
C ARG A 200 -1.66 13.90 7.30
N LEU A 201 -2.11 12.78 7.85
CA LEU A 201 -3.48 12.25 7.66
C LEU A 201 -4.53 13.28 8.04
N PHE A 202 -4.42 13.81 9.27
CA PHE A 202 -5.39 14.79 9.75
C PHE A 202 -5.32 16.09 8.96
N LYS A 203 -4.13 16.56 8.58
CA LYS A 203 -4.00 17.75 7.71
C LYS A 203 -4.71 17.55 6.38
N MET A 204 -4.52 16.40 5.74
CA MET A 204 -5.20 16.05 4.49
C MET A 204 -6.72 15.98 4.66
N ALA A 205 -7.22 15.44 5.79
CA ALA A 205 -8.65 15.33 6.05
C ALA A 205 -9.36 16.67 6.34
N HIS A 206 -8.62 17.69 6.78
CA HIS A 206 -9.14 19.05 6.99
C HIS A 206 -9.05 19.93 5.73
N SER A 207 -8.39 19.45 4.66
CA SER A 207 -8.19 20.17 3.39
C SER A 207 -9.38 19.99 2.46
#